data_AF-A0A1A9CM88-F1
#
_entry.id   AF-A0A1A9CM88-F1
#
_cell.length_a   1.000
_cell.length_b   1.000
_cell.length_c   1.000
_cell.angle_alpha   90.00
_cell.angle_beta   90.00
_cell.angle_gamma   90.00
#
_symmetry.space_group_name_H-M   'P 1'
#
loop_
_entity.id
_entity.type
_entity.pdbx_description
1 polymer ?
#
loop_
_entity_poly.entity_id
_entity_poly.type
_entity_poly.pdbx_seq_one_letter_code
_entity_poly.pdbx_strand_id
1 'polypeptide(L)'
;AAARPAPGNTADAKAWRDSGLADICQGMTVLADGAYTNTGLVIPHRKRPGRPLLPGEETDNAAHRKVRARVEHAFARMKHYKILRDCRQRGNGLHYAVQAVATLHNHALTP
;
A
#
# COMPACT_ATOMS: atom_id res chain seq x y z
N ALA A 1 -5.50 -8.56 4.30
CA ALA A 1 -6.77 -7.82 4.29
C ALA A 1 -6.72 -6.71 3.24
N ALA A 2 -7.87 -6.20 2.78
CA ALA A 2 -7.96 -5.06 1.87
C ALA A 2 -9.05 -4.09 2.37
N ALA A 3 -8.78 -2.79 2.32
CA ALA A 3 -9.77 -1.77 2.68
C ALA A 3 -10.88 -1.65 1.62
N ARG A 4 -12.00 -1.03 1.98
CA ARG A 4 -12.98 -0.59 0.98
C ARG A 4 -12.41 0.57 0.15
N PRO A 5 -12.83 0.72 -1.12
CA PRO A 5 -12.37 1.83 -1.95
C PRO A 5 -12.79 3.17 -1.35
N ALA A 6 -11.86 4.12 -1.30
CA ALA A 6 -12.14 5.51 -0.94
C ALA A 6 -12.49 6.33 -2.20
N PRO A 7 -13.21 7.46 -2.06
CA PRO A 7 -13.36 8.42 -3.15
C PRO A 7 -12.01 8.82 -3.75
N GLY A 8 -11.93 8.97 -5.07
CA GLY A 8 -10.65 9.19 -5.78
C GLY A 8 -9.92 10.50 -5.46
N ASN A 9 -10.58 11.43 -4.77
CA ASN A 9 -9.99 12.67 -4.26
C ASN A 9 -9.54 12.59 -2.79
N THR A 10 -9.67 11.42 -2.15
CA THR A 10 -9.27 11.21 -0.75
C THR A 10 -7.76 11.09 -0.67
N ALA A 11 -7.13 11.88 0.21
CA ALA A 11 -5.71 11.73 0.49
C ALA A 11 -5.40 10.34 1.06
N ASP A 12 -4.31 9.71 0.63
CA ASP A 12 -3.93 8.36 1.03
C ASP A 12 -3.84 8.20 2.56
N ALA A 13 -3.25 9.19 3.25
CA ALA A 13 -3.19 9.20 4.71
C ALA A 13 -4.58 9.22 5.38
N LYS A 14 -5.58 9.86 4.76
CA LYS A 14 -6.96 9.83 5.25
C LYS A 14 -7.60 8.48 4.97
N ALA A 15 -7.45 7.95 3.75
CA ALA A 15 -7.95 6.63 3.40
C ALA A 15 -7.39 5.54 4.34
N TRP A 16 -6.11 5.63 4.71
CA TRP A 16 -5.50 4.77 5.72
C TRP A 16 -6.22 4.83 7.06
N ARG A 17 -6.38 6.03 7.64
CA ARG A 17 -7.02 6.21 8.96
C ARG A 17 -8.46 5.73 8.97
N ASP A 18 -9.20 5.99 7.89
CA ASP A 18 -10.62 5.63 7.79
C ASP A 18 -10.84 4.14 7.44
N SER A 19 -9.80 3.41 7.06
CA SER A 19 -9.94 2.05 6.52
C SER A 19 -10.13 0.95 7.56
N GLY A 20 -9.79 1.20 8.83
CA GLY A 20 -9.66 0.16 9.86
C GLY A 20 -8.47 -0.80 9.66
N LEU A 21 -7.63 -0.59 8.63
CA LEU A 21 -6.43 -1.42 8.42
C LEU A 21 -5.39 -1.24 9.53
N ALA A 22 -5.36 -0.08 10.19
CA ALA A 22 -4.46 0.17 11.31
C ALA A 22 -4.66 -0.84 12.45
N ASP A 23 -5.92 -1.21 12.74
CA ASP A 23 -6.24 -2.19 13.77
C ASP A 23 -5.80 -3.60 13.37
N ILE A 24 -5.96 -3.94 12.09
CA ILE A 24 -5.51 -5.23 11.54
C ILE A 24 -3.98 -5.35 11.55
N CYS A 25 -3.28 -4.24 11.34
CA CYS A 25 -1.82 -4.17 11.30
C CYS A 25 -1.17 -3.90 12.66
N GLN A 26 -1.90 -3.99 13.77
CA GLN A 26 -1.33 -3.79 15.11
C GLN A 26 -0.16 -4.75 15.36
N GLY A 27 0.95 -4.19 15.84
CA GLY A 27 2.20 -4.94 16.08
C GLY A 27 3.01 -5.28 14.82
N MET A 28 2.57 -4.87 13.63
CA MET A 28 3.28 -5.12 12.38
C MET A 28 4.04 -3.87 11.91
N THR A 29 5.25 -4.07 11.38
CA THR A 29 5.95 -3.02 10.66
C THR A 29 5.33 -2.85 9.27
N VAL A 30 4.70 -1.70 9.02
CA VAL A 30 4.05 -1.40 7.74
C VAL A 30 4.85 -0.32 7.01
N LEU A 31 5.27 -0.65 5.78
CA LEU A 31 5.93 0.27 4.86
C LEU A 31 4.90 1.01 4.00
N ALA A 32 5.10 2.31 3.80
CA ALA A 32 4.22 3.15 2.99
C ALA A 32 5.02 4.20 2.20
N ASP A 33 4.42 4.77 1.17
CA ASP A 33 5.04 5.88 0.45
C ASP A 33 4.92 7.21 1.23
N GLY A 34 5.57 8.26 0.72
CA GLY A 34 5.60 9.56 1.38
C GLY A 34 4.24 10.26 1.52
N ALA A 35 3.20 9.85 0.77
CA ALA A 35 1.87 10.43 0.88
C ALA A 35 1.18 10.04 2.20
N TYR A 36 1.65 8.97 2.86
CA TYR A 36 1.18 8.52 4.17
C TYR A 36 1.85 9.24 5.35
N THR A 37 2.33 10.47 5.15
CA THR A 37 2.93 11.26 6.25
C THR A 37 1.94 11.44 7.43
N ASN A 38 2.46 11.44 8.66
CA ASN A 38 1.69 11.56 9.92
C ASN A 38 0.70 10.40 10.17
N THR A 39 1.03 9.18 9.76
CA THR A 39 0.22 7.96 9.99
C THR A 39 0.88 6.94 10.91
N GLY A 40 2.14 7.16 11.31
CA GLY A 40 2.92 6.22 12.11
C GLY A 40 3.54 5.06 11.31
N LEU A 41 3.32 5.01 9.99
CA LEU A 41 3.91 4.02 9.10
C LEU A 41 5.38 4.35 8.81
N VAL A 42 6.15 3.33 8.45
CA VAL A 42 7.52 3.50 7.97
C VAL A 42 7.46 4.08 6.55
N ILE A 43 7.85 5.34 6.41
CA ILE A 43 7.86 6.08 5.14
C ILE A 43 9.28 6.54 4.82
N PRO A 44 9.62 6.80 3.55
CA PRO A 44 10.93 7.33 3.20
C PRO A 44 11.18 8.71 3.81
N HIS A 45 12.42 8.97 4.22
CA HIS A 45 12.88 10.26 4.69
C HIS A 45 12.74 11.32 3.61
N ARG A 46 12.03 12.41 3.93
CA ARG A 46 11.84 13.54 3.02
C ARG A 46 12.96 14.56 3.17
N LYS A 47 13.63 14.88 2.05
CA LYS A 47 14.58 16.00 1.98
C LYS A 47 13.86 17.32 2.31
N ARG A 48 14.38 18.07 3.29
CA ARG A 48 13.85 19.39 3.67
C ARG A 48 14.65 20.49 2.96
N PRO A 49 14.05 21.66 2.66
CA PRO A 49 14.79 22.80 2.13
C PRO A 49 16.00 23.13 3.01
N GLY A 50 17.18 23.29 2.41
CA GLY A 50 18.42 23.61 3.13
C GLY A 50 19.03 22.48 3.95
N ARG A 51 18.39 21.29 4.03
CA ARG A 51 18.92 20.15 4.80
C ARG A 51 19.07 18.92 3.88
N PRO A 52 20.31 18.53 3.50
CA PRO A 52 20.52 17.27 2.81
C PRO A 52 20.13 16.08 3.72
N LEU A 53 19.80 14.95 3.10
CA LEU A 53 19.61 13.70 3.84
C LEU A 53 20.94 13.27 4.43
N LEU A 54 20.90 12.74 5.66
CA LEU A 54 22.05 12.10 6.25
C LEU A 54 22.38 10.80 5.50
N PRO A 55 23.63 10.32 5.51
CA PRO A 55 24.00 9.07 4.83
C PRO A 55 23.11 7.88 5.22
N GLY A 56 22.78 7.74 6.52
CA GLY A 56 21.86 6.69 6.99
C GLY A 56 20.45 6.83 6.43
N GLU A 57 19.91 8.05 6.38
CA GLU A 57 18.57 8.32 5.81
C GLU A 57 18.52 7.99 4.30
N GLU A 58 19.62 8.22 3.57
CA GLU A 58 19.73 7.84 2.16
C GLU A 58 19.82 6.32 1.98
N THR A 59 20.56 5.62 2.85
CA THR A 59 20.60 4.15 2.87
C THR A 59 19.21 3.55 3.11
N ASP A 60 18.48 4.08 4.10
CA ASP A 60 17.11 3.64 4.41
C ASP A 60 16.18 3.91 3.22
N ASN A 61 16.26 5.09 2.61
CA ASN A 61 15.52 5.43 1.39
C ASN A 61 15.87 4.51 0.20
N ALA A 62 17.13 4.08 0.06
CA ALA A 62 17.54 3.14 -0.97
C ALA A 62 16.91 1.76 -0.74
N ALA A 63 16.89 1.27 0.51
CA ALA A 63 16.19 0.03 0.85
C ALA A 63 14.69 0.15 0.59
N HIS A 64 14.07 1.26 1.00
CA HIS A 64 12.66 1.54 0.78
C HIS A 64 12.30 1.57 -0.73
N ARG A 65 13.15 2.18 -1.57
CA ARG A 65 12.97 2.18 -3.04
C ARG A 65 13.00 0.77 -3.63
N LYS A 66 13.88 -0.11 -3.15
CA LYS A 66 13.95 -1.52 -3.63
C LYS A 66 12.65 -2.28 -3.34
N VAL A 67 12.11 -2.14 -2.13
CA VAL A 67 10.83 -2.77 -1.76
C VAL A 67 9.69 -2.18 -2.61
N ARG A 68 9.63 -0.85 -2.70
CA ARG A 68 8.61 -0.15 -3.50
C ARG A 68 8.59 -0.58 -4.95
N ALA A 69 9.75 -0.70 -5.60
CA ALA A 69 9.83 -1.12 -7.01
C ALA A 69 9.20 -2.51 -7.23
N ARG A 70 9.42 -3.46 -6.32
CA ARG A 70 8.81 -4.80 -6.40
C ARG A 70 7.30 -4.75 -6.25
N VAL A 71 6.81 -3.98 -5.28
CA VAL A 71 5.39 -3.78 -5.03
C VAL A 71 4.69 -3.10 -6.21
N GLU A 72 5.30 -2.03 -6.76
CA GLU A 72 4.79 -1.33 -7.95
C GLU A 72 4.75 -2.25 -9.17
N HIS A 73 5.76 -3.09 -9.36
CA HIS A 73 5.76 -4.07 -10.46
C HIS A 73 4.61 -5.08 -10.32
N ALA A 74 4.36 -5.59 -9.11
CA ALA A 74 3.20 -6.45 -8.83
C ALA A 74 1.88 -5.72 -9.11
N PHE A 75 1.73 -4.47 -8.65
CA PHE A 75 0.55 -3.65 -8.94
C PHE A 75 0.37 -3.37 -10.43
N ALA A 76 1.44 -3.11 -11.17
CA ALA A 76 1.39 -2.91 -12.61
C ALA A 76 0.84 -4.15 -13.31
N ARG A 77 1.34 -5.33 -12.95
CA ARG A 77 0.82 -6.60 -13.48
C ARG A 77 -0.65 -6.82 -13.12
N MET A 78 -1.04 -6.56 -11.88
CA MET A 78 -2.45 -6.68 -11.46
C MET A 78 -3.38 -5.74 -12.22
N LYS A 79 -2.94 -4.52 -12.54
CA LYS A 79 -3.72 -3.55 -13.33
C LYS A 79 -3.99 -4.02 -14.77
N HIS A 80 -3.19 -4.95 -15.31
CA HIS A 80 -3.43 -5.53 -16.63
C HIS A 80 -4.52 -6.61 -16.64
N TYR A 81 -4.84 -7.21 -15.49
CA TYR A 81 -5.87 -8.24 -15.44
C TYR A 81 -7.26 -7.65 -15.65
N LYS A 82 -7.95 -8.10 -16.72
CA LYS A 82 -9.28 -7.62 -17.10
C LYS A 82 -10.27 -7.68 -15.94
N ILE A 83 -10.28 -8.78 -15.17
CA ILE A 83 -11.18 -8.94 -14.02
C ILE A 83 -10.99 -7.82 -12.98
N LEU A 84 -9.75 -7.51 -12.59
CA LEU A 84 -9.46 -6.46 -11.61
C LEU A 84 -9.78 -5.07 -12.17
N ARG A 85 -9.49 -4.86 -13.47
CA ARG A 85 -9.82 -3.60 -14.17
C ARG A 85 -11.32 -3.35 -14.21
N ASP A 86 -12.10 -4.36 -14.55
CA ASP A 86 -13.56 -4.27 -14.65
C ASP A 86 -14.19 -4.09 -13.26
N CYS A 87 -13.65 -4.75 -12.23
CA CYS A 87 -14.04 -4.57 -10.84
C CYS A 87 -13.72 -3.17 -10.27
N ARG A 88 -12.63 -2.52 -10.71
CA ARG A 88 -12.22 -1.18 -10.26
C ARG A 88 -13.27 -0.11 -10.58
N GLN A 89 -14.04 -0.27 -11.64
CA GLN A 89 -15.06 0.70 -12.07
C GLN A 89 -16.42 0.50 -11.36
N ARG A 90 -16.56 -0.53 -10.52
CA ARG A 90 -17.85 -1.00 -9.98
C ARG A 90 -17.90 -0.94 -8.46
N GLY A 91 -17.82 0.26 -7.88
CA GLY A 91 -17.95 0.46 -6.43
C GLY A 91 -17.02 -0.45 -5.62
N ASN A 92 -17.57 -1.28 -4.74
CA ASN A 92 -16.80 -2.23 -3.91
C ASN A 92 -16.28 -3.47 -4.67
N GLY A 93 -16.49 -3.57 -5.99
CA GLY A 93 -16.11 -4.74 -6.78
C GLY A 93 -14.63 -5.11 -6.66
N LEU A 94 -13.74 -4.11 -6.63
CA LEU A 94 -12.31 -4.36 -6.45
C LEU A 94 -11.98 -4.93 -5.07
N HIS A 95 -12.65 -4.47 -4.01
CA HIS A 95 -12.44 -4.96 -2.65
C HIS A 95 -12.76 -6.45 -2.54
N TYR A 96 -13.93 -6.86 -3.04
CA TYR A 96 -14.32 -8.27 -3.02
C TYR A 96 -13.43 -9.15 -3.90
N ALA A 97 -13.04 -8.67 -5.09
CA ALA A 97 -12.14 -9.42 -5.97
C ALA A 97 -10.77 -9.65 -5.30
N VAL A 98 -10.20 -8.62 -4.66
CA VAL A 98 -8.92 -8.74 -3.94
C VAL A 98 -9.04 -9.68 -2.73
N GLN A 99 -10.13 -9.58 -1.96
CA GLN A 99 -10.37 -10.51 -0.84
C GLN A 99 -10.50 -11.96 -1.32
N ALA A 100 -11.28 -12.22 -2.38
CA ALA A 100 -11.45 -13.56 -2.94
C ALA A 100 -10.12 -14.15 -3.41
N VAL A 101 -9.31 -13.37 -4.15
CA VAL A 101 -7.98 -13.81 -4.61
C VAL A 101 -7.07 -14.11 -3.42
N ALA A 102 -7.04 -13.24 -2.40
CA ALA A 102 -6.22 -13.45 -1.21
C ALA A 102 -6.65 -14.72 -0.44
N THR A 103 -7.95 -14.94 -0.27
CA THR A 103 -8.49 -16.14 0.38
C THR A 103 -8.10 -17.41 -0.37
N LEU A 104 -8.30 -17.45 -1.69
CA LEU A 104 -7.92 -18.60 -2.52
C LEU A 104 -6.41 -18.87 -2.48
N HIS A 105 -5.58 -17.82 -2.53
CA HIS A 105 -4.12 -17.96 -2.44
C HIS A 105 -3.70 -18.52 -1.09
N ASN A 106 -4.24 -18.00 0.01
CA ASN A 106 -3.93 -18.48 1.34
C ASN A 106 -4.37 -19.93 1.55
N HIS A 107 -5.54 -20.32 1.03
CA HIS A 107 -5.97 -21.73 1.04
C HIS A 107 -5.02 -22.63 0.25
N ALA A 108 -4.51 -22.19 -0.89
CA ALA A 108 -3.53 -22.98 -1.65
C ALA A 108 -2.17 -23.12 -0.95
N LEU A 109 -1.85 -22.21 -0.01
CA LEU A 109 -0.62 -22.24 0.78
C LEU A 109 -0.76 -22.97 2.12
N THR A 110 -1.98 -23.27 2.55
CA THR A 110 -2.27 -23.98 3.80
C THR A 110 -2.65 -25.42 3.44
N PRO A 111 -1.81 -26.43 3.71
CA PRO A 111 -2.12 -27.82 3.36
C PRO A 111 -3.36 -28.37 4.08
#